data_AF-Q0F1T4-F1
#
_entry.id   AF-Q0F1T4-F1
#
_cell.length_a   1.000
_cell.length_b   1.000
_cell.length_c   1.000
_cell.angle_alpha   90.00
_cell.angle_beta   90.00
_cell.angle_gamma   90.00
#
_symmetry.space_group_name_H-M   'P 1'
#
loop_
_entity.id
_entity.type
_entity.pdbx_description
1 polymer ?
#
loop_
_entity_poly.entity_id
_entity_poly.type
_entity_poly.pdbx_seq_one_letter_code
_entity_poly.pdbx_strand_id
1 'polypeptide(L)' 'MNKEGSGRAIVSVNDHPAMREAFAGFSMKTLQIGYTVGGAGKSKKTGELLIWNW' A
#
# COMPACT_ATOMS: atom_id res chain seq x y z
N MET A 1 7.18 -14.71 14.32
CA MET A 1 6.86 -13.50 15.12
C MET A 1 5.82 -12.72 14.35
N ASN A 2 4.60 -12.64 14.87
CA ASN A 2 3.57 -11.78 14.29
C ASN A 2 3.97 -10.33 14.60
N LYS A 3 4.01 -9.47 13.57
CA LYS A 3 4.27 -8.04 13.77
C LYS A 3 2.99 -7.40 14.31
N GLU A 4 2.78 -7.48 15.61
CA GLU A 4 1.65 -6.84 16.27
C GLU A 4 2.11 -5.47 16.80
N GLY A 5 1.74 -4.40 16.10
CA GLY A 5 1.91 -3.05 16.62
C GLY A 5 0.99 -2.86 17.82
N SER A 6 1.51 -2.33 18.92
CA SER A 6 0.79 -2.18 20.21
C SER A 6 -0.35 -1.14 20.21
N GLY A 7 -0.69 -0.58 19.03
CA GLY A 7 -1.77 0.38 18.84
C GLY A 7 -2.36 0.26 17.43
N ARG A 8 -3.57 0.79 17.24
CA ARG A 8 -4.30 0.74 15.96
C ARG A 8 -3.75 1.78 14.99
N ALA A 9 -3.43 1.34 13.78
CA ALA A 9 -2.92 2.18 12.71
C ALA A 9 -3.57 1.82 11.37
N ILE A 10 -3.69 2.84 10.52
CA ILE A 10 -4.02 2.71 9.11
C ILE A 10 -3.03 3.53 8.30
N VAL A 11 -2.51 2.95 7.22
CA VAL A 11 -1.52 3.57 6.34
C VAL A 11 -1.93 3.32 4.89
N SER A 12 -1.75 4.31 4.02
CA SER A 12 -1.89 4.14 2.58
C SER A 12 -0.58 4.42 1.86
N VAL A 13 -0.22 3.56 0.90
CA VAL A 13 1.02 3.65 0.11
C VAL A 13 0.74 3.26 -1.34
N ASN A 14 1.64 3.61 -2.26
CA ASN A 14 1.56 3.12 -3.64
C ASN A 14 1.61 1.57 -3.66
N ASP A 15 0.77 0.95 -4.47
CA ASP A 15 0.72 -0.50 -4.63
C ASP A 15 1.95 -0.98 -5.45
N HIS A 16 3.03 -1.25 -4.73
CA HIS A 16 4.31 -1.70 -5.26
C HIS A 16 4.72 -3.03 -4.60
N PRO A 17 5.37 -3.97 -5.32
CA PRO A 17 5.81 -5.25 -4.75
C PRO A 17 6.60 -5.12 -3.43
N ALA A 18 7.52 -4.14 -3.37
CA ALA A 18 8.29 -3.85 -2.16
C ALA A 18 7.43 -3.45 -0.95
N MET A 19 6.31 -2.74 -1.16
CA MET A 19 5.39 -2.38 -0.08
C MET A 19 4.63 -3.60 0.42
N ARG A 20 4.18 -4.47 -0.49
CA ARG A 20 3.50 -5.72 -0.12
C ARG A 20 4.39 -6.64 0.73
N GLU A 21 5.68 -6.69 0.41
CA GLU A 21 6.65 -7.45 1.18
C GLU A 21 6.93 -6.80 2.55
N ALA A 22 7.16 -5.49 2.59
CA ALA A 22 7.44 -4.76 3.84
C ALA A 22 6.30 -4.89 4.87
N PHE A 23 5.06 -4.86 4.39
CA PHE A 23 3.84 -4.97 5.18
C PHE A 23 3.23 -6.38 5.19
N ALA A 24 3.99 -7.40 4.79
CA ALA A 24 3.54 -8.78 4.86
C ALA A 24 3.13 -9.14 6.30
N GLY A 25 1.95 -9.74 6.45
CA GLY A 25 1.36 -10.10 7.74
C GLY A 25 0.33 -9.10 8.28
N PHE A 26 0.17 -7.94 7.65
CA PHE A 26 -0.92 -6.99 7.97
C PHE A 26 -2.14 -7.17 7.05
N SER A 27 -3.30 -6.71 7.50
CA SER A 27 -4.49 -6.66 6.65
C SER A 27 -4.30 -5.60 5.57
N MET A 28 -4.65 -5.94 4.33
CA MET A 28 -4.41 -5.07 3.17
C MET A 28 -5.58 -5.07 2.17
N LYS A 29 -5.81 -3.93 1.53
CA LYS A 29 -6.77 -3.75 0.43
C LYS A 29 -6.19 -2.84 -0.65
N THR A 30 -6.21 -3.30 -1.90
CA THR A 30 -5.89 -2.44 -3.05
C THR A 30 -7.08 -1.55 -3.37
N LEU A 31 -6.83 -0.25 -3.50
CA LEU A 31 -7.76 0.76 -3.99
C LEU A 31 -7.28 1.24 -5.35
N GLN A 32 -8.19 1.29 -6.32
CA GLN A 32 -7.86 1.82 -7.63
C GLN A 32 -8.07 3.34 -7.62
N ILE A 33 -7.02 4.10 -7.30
CA ILE A 33 -7.01 5.55 -7.45
C ILE A 33 -6.36 5.91 -8.78
N GLY A 34 -7.01 6.78 -9.54
CA GLY A 34 -6.49 7.23 -10.84
C GLY A 34 -5.47 8.34 -10.65
N TYR A 35 -4.25 8.01 -10.22
CA TYR A 35 -3.13 8.97 -10.24
C TYR A 35 -2.12 8.59 -11.32
N THR A 36 -1.82 9.55 -12.19
CA THR A 36 -0.69 9.48 -13.12
C THR A 36 0.58 9.88 -12.38
N VAL A 37 1.33 8.90 -11.87
CA VAL A 37 2.72 9.11 -11.43
C VAL A 37 3.63 8.91 -12.64
N GLY A 38 4.10 10.01 -13.22
CA GLY A 38 5.05 9.99 -14.33
C GLY A 38 4.91 11.22 -15.21
N GLY A 39 5.82 12.18 -15.04
CA GLY A 39 6.01 13.23 -16.04
C GLY A 39 6.24 12.64 -17.42
N ALA A 40 5.70 13.32 -18.44
CA ALA A 40 5.98 13.16 -19.87
C ALA A 40 6.15 11.70 -20.39
N GLY A 41 5.10 10.87 -20.27
CA GLY A 41 4.92 9.73 -21.18
C GLY A 41 5.01 8.31 -20.59
N LYS A 42 5.12 8.15 -19.26
CA LYS A 42 5.02 6.83 -18.60
C LYS A 42 3.90 6.80 -17.56
N SER A 43 2.66 7.01 -18.00
CA SER A 43 1.47 6.86 -17.18
C SER A 43 1.21 5.38 -16.88
N LYS A 44 1.83 4.84 -15.82
CA LYS A 44 1.43 3.56 -15.25
C LYS A 44 0.25 3.82 -14.32
N LYS A 45 -0.89 3.16 -14.53
CA LYS A 45 -1.96 3.13 -13.53
C LYS A 45 -1.40 2.41 -12.31
N THR A 46 -1.10 3.13 -11.24
CA THR A 46 -0.67 2.56 -9.97
C THR A 46 -1.84 2.58 -9.01
N GLY A 47 -2.22 1.42 -8.46
CA GLY A 47 -3.18 1.38 -7.36
C GLY A 47 -2.56 1.93 -6.08
N GLU A 48 -3.40 2.16 -5.07
CA GLU A 48 -2.99 2.42 -3.69
C GLU A 48 -3.25 1.17 -2.85
N LEU A 49 -2.39 0.92 -1.88
CA LEU A 49 -2.49 -0.18 -0.94
C LEU A 49 -2.83 0.41 0.44
N LEU A 50 -4.03 0.13 0.90
CA LEU A 50 -4.47 0.42 2.26
C LEU A 50 -4.03 -0.73 3.17
N ILE A 51 -3.32 -0.43 4.25
CA ILE A 51 -2.77 -1.39 5.22
C ILE A 51 -3.26 -1.01 6.62
N TRP A 52 -3.70 -1.98 7.42
CA TRP A 52 -4.14 -1.73 8.80
C TRP A 52 -3.88 -2.91 9.75
N ASN A 53 -3.89 -2.59 11.06
CA ASN A 53 -3.95 -3.54 12.17
C ASN A 53 -5.10 -3.20 13.12
N TRP A 54 -5.50 -4.18 13.94
CA TRP A 54 -6.60 -4.07 14.91
C TRP A 54 -6.13 -4.14 16.34
#